data_AF-A0AAD7XV65-F1
#
_entry.id   AF-A0AAD7XV65-F1
#
_cell.length_a   1.000
_cell.length_b   1.000
_cell.length_c   1.000
_cell.angle_alpha   90.00
_cell.angle_beta   90.00
_cell.angle_gamma   90.00
#
_symmetry.space_group_name_H-M   'P 1'
#
loop_
_entity.id
_entity.type
_entity.pdbx_description
1 polymer ?
#
loop_
_entity_poly.entity_id
_entity_poly.type
_entity_poly.pdbx_seq_one_letter_code
_entity_poly.pdbx_strand_id
1 'polypeptide(L)'
;MIYGASAKASTQVMCHMANLPRMEDRVTILQAKFILRAHNQPSDSLLHQLRQIITPKRTGTSSWRSLLQNNIIWMDLPSPRSNTNRNQMKGAIRTFLHNRLQIYKARRGTKLLNACRPFNGIDPILWLPMSINERSRCVRWRIGWLPGGKPKPCPRCREQKGTVRNHLIHCLNMHARLKISNHIEDPLSWILNRLPKTRPRRSNTRHYWCSIWPAVCLILDDLENIQHPEYEPQSIYSEDPPGHRLVQWLSQESTAIPSPSDSSQTASR
;
A
#
# COMPACT_ATOMS: atom_id res chain seq x y z
N MET A 1 -19.34 -5.04 -15.81
CA MET A 1 -18.22 -4.52 -14.98
C MET A 1 -17.40 -5.70 -14.51
N ILE A 2 -16.09 -5.70 -14.80
CA ILE A 2 -15.16 -6.69 -14.28
C ILE A 2 -15.14 -6.57 -12.75
N TYR A 3 -15.56 -7.65 -12.08
CA TYR A 3 -15.65 -7.87 -10.63
C TYR A 3 -15.44 -6.64 -9.72
N GLY A 4 -16.54 -6.02 -9.26
CA GLY A 4 -16.52 -5.02 -8.18
C GLY A 4 -15.83 -3.69 -8.52
N ALA A 5 -15.40 -3.48 -9.77
CA ALA A 5 -14.89 -2.19 -10.23
C ALA A 5 -16.03 -1.17 -10.33
N SER A 6 -16.02 -0.14 -9.50
CA SER A 6 -16.79 1.08 -9.71
C SER A 6 -15.93 2.12 -10.45
N ALA A 7 -16.54 3.15 -11.05
CA ALA A 7 -15.82 4.24 -11.73
C ALA A 7 -14.69 4.87 -10.88
N LYS A 8 -14.77 4.76 -9.54
CA LYS A 8 -13.79 5.30 -8.60
C LYS A 8 -12.95 4.22 -7.90
N ALA A 9 -13.23 2.94 -8.10
CA ALA A 9 -12.56 1.87 -7.35
C ALA A 9 -11.06 1.82 -7.64
N SER A 10 -10.65 1.95 -8.91
CA SER A 10 -9.24 1.92 -9.31
C SER A 10 -8.45 3.09 -8.71
N THR A 11 -9.00 4.30 -8.72
CA THR A 11 -8.37 5.48 -8.09
C THR A 11 -8.23 5.29 -6.58
N GLN A 12 -9.26 4.75 -5.91
CA GLN A 12 -9.19 4.49 -4.46
C GLN A 12 -8.10 3.46 -4.12
N VAL A 13 -8.00 2.40 -4.92
CA VAL A 13 -6.94 1.38 -4.75
C VAL A 13 -5.56 1.98 -5.00
N MET A 14 -5.38 2.78 -6.06
CA MET A 14 -4.09 3.44 -6.33
C MET A 14 -3.68 4.38 -5.19
N CYS A 15 -4.60 5.21 -4.69
CA CYS A 15 -4.34 6.07 -3.54
C CYS A 15 -3.92 5.24 -2.32
N HIS A 16 -4.61 4.13 -2.04
CA HIS A 16 -4.27 3.23 -0.94
C HIS A 16 -2.87 2.61 -1.11
N MET A 17 -2.57 2.08 -2.30
CA MET A 17 -1.25 1.49 -2.61
C MET A 17 -0.10 2.48 -2.47
N ALA A 18 -0.32 3.74 -2.88
CA ALA A 18 0.68 4.80 -2.78
C ALA A 18 0.71 5.49 -1.40
N ASN A 19 -0.11 5.04 -0.43
CA ASN A 19 -0.28 5.69 0.87
C ASN A 19 -0.65 7.17 0.77
N LEU A 20 -1.53 7.51 -0.18
CA LEU A 20 -2.04 8.86 -0.41
C LEU A 20 -3.42 9.01 0.25
N PRO A 21 -3.55 9.82 1.32
CA PRO A 21 -4.84 10.13 1.92
C PRO A 21 -5.72 10.93 0.95
N ARG A 22 -7.04 10.88 1.15
CA ARG A 22 -7.97 11.70 0.36
C ARG A 22 -7.78 13.19 0.67
N MET A 23 -8.23 14.06 -0.24
CA MET A 23 -8.13 15.52 -0.03
C MET A 23 -8.81 15.98 1.26
N GLU A 24 -9.98 15.43 1.59
CA GLU A 24 -10.66 15.67 2.87
C GLU A 24 -9.76 15.35 4.08
N ASP A 25 -9.14 14.16 4.10
CA ASP A 25 -8.27 13.73 5.19
C ASP A 25 -6.98 14.59 5.26
N ARG A 26 -6.45 14.99 4.09
CA ARG A 26 -5.28 15.89 4.00
C ARG A 26 -5.59 17.25 4.60
N VAL A 27 -6.77 17.81 4.34
CA VAL A 27 -7.22 19.07 4.95
C VAL A 27 -7.27 18.93 6.47
N THR A 28 -7.87 17.86 7.00
CA THR A 28 -7.92 17.61 8.45
C THR A 28 -6.51 17.50 9.06
N ILE A 29 -5.59 16.80 8.40
CA ILE A 29 -4.19 16.69 8.86
C ILE A 29 -3.47 18.04 8.84
N LEU A 30 -3.67 18.83 7.78
CA LEU A 30 -3.05 20.16 7.66
C LEU A 30 -3.60 21.12 8.71
N GLN A 31 -4.91 21.10 8.95
CA GLN A 31 -5.55 21.85 10.03
C GLN A 31 -4.96 21.46 11.39
N ALA A 32 -4.83 20.16 11.69
CA ALA A 32 -4.25 19.70 12.96
C ALA A 32 -2.81 20.19 13.17
N LYS A 33 -1.99 20.10 12.11
CA LYS A 33 -0.61 20.60 12.11
C LYS A 33 -0.56 22.12 12.29
N PHE A 34 -1.46 22.85 11.64
CA PHE A 34 -1.56 24.30 11.76
C PHE A 34 -1.96 24.72 13.17
N ILE A 35 -2.99 24.08 13.75
CA ILE A 35 -3.43 24.33 15.13
C ILE A 35 -2.27 24.12 16.10
N LEU A 36 -1.55 22.99 16.01
CA LEU A 36 -0.41 22.72 16.89
C LEU A 36 0.70 23.77 16.75
N ARG A 37 1.04 24.15 15.52
CA ARG A 37 2.05 25.20 15.27
C ARG A 37 1.64 26.54 15.87
N ALA A 38 0.36 26.91 15.73
CA ALA A 38 -0.18 28.15 16.28
C ALA A 38 -0.13 28.20 17.81
N HIS A 39 -0.22 27.04 18.47
CA HIS A 39 -0.10 26.98 19.93
C HIS A 39 1.33 27.11 20.44
N ASN A 40 2.30 26.74 19.60
CA ASN A 40 3.72 26.70 19.94
C ASN A 40 4.50 27.83 19.26
N GLN A 41 3.82 28.87 18.78
CA GLN A 41 4.49 30.08 18.30
C GLN A 41 4.98 30.93 19.48
N PRO A 42 6.10 31.65 19.29
CA PRO A 42 6.56 32.71 20.18
C PRO A 42 5.46 33.76 20.48
N SER A 43 5.51 34.35 21.67
CA SER A 43 4.51 35.30 22.18
C SER A 43 4.45 36.63 21.41
N ASP A 44 5.56 37.01 20.77
CA ASP A 44 5.72 38.19 19.91
C ASP A 44 5.17 37.98 18.48
N SER A 45 4.86 36.73 18.10
CA SER A 45 4.27 36.46 16.80
C SER A 45 2.85 37.05 16.69
N LEU A 46 2.55 37.65 15.55
CA LEU A 46 1.20 38.16 15.23
C LEU A 46 0.13 37.10 15.48
N LEU A 47 0.40 35.84 15.11
CA LEU A 47 -0.56 34.74 15.30
C LEU A 47 -0.83 34.46 16.78
N HIS A 48 0.17 34.55 17.67
CA HIS A 48 -0.02 34.40 19.10
C HIS A 48 -0.89 35.52 19.68
N GLN A 49 -0.62 36.77 19.29
CA GLN A 49 -1.39 37.94 19.70
C GLN A 49 -2.84 37.86 19.20
N LEU A 50 -3.03 37.55 17.91
CA LEU A 50 -4.36 37.37 17.30
C LEU A 50 -5.13 36.24 17.94
N ARG A 51 -4.47 35.14 18.35
CA ARG A 51 -5.13 34.00 19.00
C ARG A 51 -5.90 34.43 20.25
N GLN A 52 -5.35 35.34 21.05
CA GLN A 52 -6.01 35.84 22.26
C GLN A 52 -7.30 36.62 21.95
N ILE A 53 -7.38 37.21 20.74
CA ILE A 53 -8.52 38.01 20.29
C ILE A 53 -9.60 37.13 19.60
N ILE A 54 -9.18 36.11 18.85
CA ILE A 54 -10.09 35.26 18.06
C ILE A 54 -10.68 34.08 18.86
N THR A 55 -10.03 33.65 19.95
CA THR A 55 -10.49 32.51 20.78
C THR A 55 -11.72 32.83 21.65
N PRO A 56 -11.84 34.01 22.28
CA PRO A 56 -12.94 34.30 23.22
C PRO A 56 -14.28 34.60 22.55
N LYS A 57 -14.30 34.96 21.26
CA LYS A 57 -15.54 35.41 20.59
C LYS A 57 -16.57 34.29 20.54
N ARG A 58 -17.59 34.42 21.40
CA ARG A 58 -18.80 33.59 21.52
C ARG A 58 -19.81 33.87 20.39
N THR A 59 -19.35 34.37 19.25
CA THR A 59 -20.19 34.49 18.06
C THR A 59 -20.20 33.15 17.34
N GLY A 60 -21.35 32.71 16.84
CA GLY A 60 -21.53 31.42 16.14
C GLY A 60 -20.67 31.23 14.88
N THR A 61 -19.77 32.17 14.59
CA THR A 61 -18.92 32.28 13.40
C THR A 61 -17.42 32.30 13.70
N SER A 62 -16.97 32.09 14.96
CA SER A 62 -15.52 32.09 15.25
C SER A 62 -14.84 30.87 14.60
N SER A 63 -14.23 31.12 13.43
CA SER A 63 -13.54 30.12 12.61
C SER A 63 -12.49 29.34 13.41
N TRP A 64 -11.85 29.99 14.38
CA TRP A 64 -10.87 29.36 15.27
C TRP A 64 -11.48 28.32 16.22
N ARG A 65 -12.57 28.65 16.92
CA ARG A 65 -13.22 27.72 17.84
C ARG A 65 -13.79 26.51 17.09
N SER A 66 -14.45 26.79 15.96
CA SER A 66 -14.95 25.75 15.05
C SER A 66 -13.82 24.84 14.57
N LEU A 67 -12.68 25.42 14.18
CA LEU A 67 -11.49 24.67 13.77
C LEU A 67 -10.94 23.75 14.88
N LEU A 68 -10.90 24.22 16.13
CA LEU A 68 -10.44 23.42 17.27
C LEU A 68 -11.39 22.26 17.60
N GLN A 69 -12.70 22.52 17.60
CA GLN A 69 -13.71 21.53 17.97
C GLN A 69 -13.93 20.47 16.89
N ASN A 70 -13.85 20.86 15.63
CA ASN A 70 -14.14 19.97 14.49
C ASN A 70 -12.93 19.14 14.06
N ASN A 71 -11.71 19.48 14.51
CA ASN A 71 -10.52 18.72 14.15
C ASN A 71 -10.34 17.49 15.05
N ILE A 72 -10.75 16.33 14.55
CA ILE A 72 -10.70 15.04 15.27
C ILE A 72 -9.27 14.72 15.75
N ILE A 73 -8.26 14.95 14.90
CA ILE A 73 -6.85 14.67 15.25
C ILE A 73 -6.40 15.51 16.44
N TRP A 74 -6.80 16.78 16.49
CA TRP A 74 -6.49 17.68 17.60
C TRP A 74 -7.21 17.25 18.88
N MET A 75 -8.47 16.84 18.79
CA MET A 75 -9.26 16.41 19.93
C MET A 75 -8.70 15.14 20.59
N ASP A 76 -8.13 14.24 19.78
CA ASP A 76 -7.49 12.97 20.21
C ASP A 76 -6.11 13.17 20.89
N LEU A 77 -5.54 14.38 20.88
CA LEU A 77 -4.23 14.63 21.51
C LEU A 77 -4.31 14.67 23.04
N PRO A 78 -3.26 14.20 23.76
CA PRO A 78 -3.20 14.28 25.22
C PRO A 78 -3.28 15.73 25.74
N SER A 79 -3.90 15.92 26.91
CA SER A 79 -3.91 17.22 27.58
C SER A 79 -2.64 17.41 28.44
N PRO A 80 -2.00 18.60 28.44
CA PRO A 80 -2.31 19.78 27.64
C PRO A 80 -1.82 19.64 26.18
N ARG A 81 -2.73 19.88 25.23
CA ARG A 81 -2.49 19.64 23.79
C ARG A 81 -1.36 20.49 23.19
N SER A 82 -1.08 21.67 23.77
CA SER A 82 0.03 22.53 23.35
C SER A 82 1.39 21.83 23.47
N ASN A 83 1.56 20.99 24.48
CA ASN A 83 2.84 20.32 24.75
C ASN A 83 3.02 19.04 23.93
N THR A 84 2.18 18.83 22.92
CA THR A 84 2.24 17.66 22.04
C THR A 84 3.57 17.63 21.29
N ASN A 85 4.33 16.56 21.49
CA ASN A 85 5.57 16.33 20.76
C ASN A 85 5.30 15.77 19.35
N ARG A 86 6.35 15.78 18.51
CA ARG A 86 6.27 15.32 17.11
C ARG A 86 5.80 13.87 16.97
N ASN A 87 6.16 12.99 17.93
CA ASN A 87 5.81 11.57 17.88
C ASN A 87 4.34 11.34 18.23
N GLN A 88 3.80 12.06 19.22
CA GLN A 88 2.39 12.04 19.57
C GLN A 88 1.51 12.52 18.40
N MET A 89 1.87 13.63 17.75
CA MET A 89 1.17 14.10 16.55
C MET A 89 1.23 13.07 15.40
N LYS A 90 2.39 12.45 15.16
CA LYS A 90 2.51 11.36 14.18
C LYS A 90 1.64 10.16 14.54
N GLY A 91 1.54 9.82 15.82
CA GLY A 91 0.68 8.76 16.34
C GLY A 91 -0.80 9.05 16.07
N ALA A 92 -1.28 10.22 16.48
CA ALA A 92 -2.67 10.65 16.25
C ALA A 92 -3.05 10.66 14.76
N ILE A 93 -2.17 11.16 13.88
CA ILE A 93 -2.38 11.10 12.42
C ILE A 93 -2.50 9.66 11.92
N ARG A 94 -1.66 8.73 12.41
CA ARG A 94 -1.73 7.31 12.02
C ARG A 94 -3.04 6.67 12.47
N THR A 95 -3.47 6.91 13.70
CA THR A 95 -4.75 6.41 14.22
C THR A 95 -5.91 6.95 13.41
N PHE A 96 -5.93 8.26 13.14
CA PHE A 96 -6.92 8.89 12.28
C PHE A 96 -6.98 8.24 10.89
N LEU A 97 -5.84 8.11 10.20
CA LEU A 97 -5.78 7.50 8.86
C LEU A 97 -6.19 6.03 8.86
N HIS A 98 -5.88 5.30 9.93
CA HIS A 98 -6.32 3.91 10.10
C HIS A 98 -7.85 3.82 10.22
N ASN A 99 -8.45 4.64 11.08
CA ASN A 99 -9.90 4.69 11.27
C ASN A 99 -10.62 5.09 9.98
N ARG A 100 -10.09 6.08 9.25
CA ARG A 100 -10.62 6.49 7.94
C ARG A 100 -10.56 5.37 6.91
N LEU A 101 -9.47 4.61 6.87
CA LEU A 101 -9.35 3.44 5.99
C LEU A 101 -10.43 2.41 6.29
N GLN A 102 -10.71 2.10 7.56
CA GLN A 102 -11.79 1.17 7.93
C GLN A 102 -13.17 1.67 7.48
N ILE A 103 -13.45 2.97 7.67
CA ILE A 103 -14.68 3.59 7.18
C ILE A 103 -14.80 3.46 5.67
N TYR A 104 -13.72 3.70 4.91
CA TYR A 104 -13.73 3.54 3.46
C TYR A 104 -13.96 2.09 3.04
N LYS A 105 -13.33 1.13 3.72
CA LYS A 105 -13.48 -0.31 3.46
C LYS A 105 -14.89 -0.84 3.77
N ALA A 106 -15.58 -0.25 4.75
CA ALA A 106 -16.96 -0.60 5.10
C ALA A 106 -18.00 -0.09 4.08
N ARG A 107 -17.65 0.84 3.18
CA ARG A 107 -18.59 1.36 2.18
C ARG A 107 -18.90 0.30 1.12
N ARG A 108 -20.14 0.32 0.60
CA ARG A 108 -20.55 -0.51 -0.53
C ARG A 108 -19.67 -0.24 -1.76
N GLY A 109 -19.40 -1.27 -2.56
CA GLY A 109 -18.64 -1.15 -3.81
C GLY A 109 -17.12 -1.02 -3.66
N THR A 110 -16.55 -1.44 -2.53
CA THR A 110 -15.11 -1.35 -2.23
C THR A 110 -14.39 -2.71 -2.21
N LYS A 111 -14.94 -3.72 -2.91
CA LYS A 111 -14.38 -5.09 -2.97
C LYS A 111 -12.89 -5.10 -3.29
N LEU A 112 -12.45 -4.29 -4.26
CA LEU A 112 -11.03 -4.18 -4.65
C LEU A 112 -10.16 -3.57 -3.54
N LEU A 113 -10.67 -2.56 -2.83
CA LEU A 113 -9.97 -1.97 -1.69
C LEU A 113 -9.89 -2.97 -0.52
N ASN A 114 -10.92 -3.78 -0.31
CA ASN A 114 -10.94 -4.84 0.70
C ASN A 114 -9.96 -5.98 0.38
N ALA A 115 -9.74 -6.28 -0.90
CA ALA A 115 -8.70 -7.21 -1.33
C ALA A 115 -7.27 -6.68 -1.11
N CYS A 116 -7.09 -5.38 -0.90
CA CYS A 116 -5.80 -4.77 -0.57
C CYS A 116 -5.46 -4.87 0.92
N ARG A 117 -4.19 -4.58 1.27
CA ARG A 117 -3.67 -4.68 2.65
C ARG A 117 -4.56 -3.97 3.68
N PRO A 118 -4.68 -4.49 4.92
CA PRO A 118 -5.58 -3.95 5.94
C PRO A 118 -5.05 -2.70 6.66
N PHE A 119 -3.86 -2.22 6.31
CA PHE A 119 -3.20 -1.08 6.96
C PHE A 119 -2.71 -0.06 5.93
N ASN A 120 -2.50 1.18 6.38
CA ASN A 120 -1.89 2.25 5.59
C ASN A 120 -0.38 2.04 5.42
N GLY A 121 0.13 2.27 4.22
CA GLY A 121 1.55 2.15 3.89
C GLY A 121 1.73 1.95 2.40
N ILE A 122 2.93 2.23 1.90
CA ILE A 122 3.25 2.03 0.49
C ILE A 122 3.23 0.52 0.22
N ASP A 123 2.47 0.07 -0.79
CA ASP A 123 2.41 -1.33 -1.17
C ASP A 123 3.80 -1.77 -1.71
N PRO A 124 4.37 -2.87 -1.20
CA PRO A 124 5.67 -3.39 -1.66
C PRO A 124 5.78 -3.60 -3.16
N ILE A 125 4.66 -3.84 -3.87
CA ILE A 125 4.65 -3.95 -5.34
C ILE A 125 5.28 -2.72 -6.01
N LEU A 126 5.16 -1.53 -5.40
CA LEU A 126 5.62 -0.28 -6.00
C LEU A 126 7.14 -0.08 -5.92
N TRP A 127 7.85 -0.75 -5.02
CA TRP A 127 9.28 -0.50 -4.80
C TRP A 127 10.14 -1.77 -4.73
N LEU A 128 9.54 -2.96 -4.60
CA LEU A 128 10.30 -4.21 -4.64
C LEU A 128 10.99 -4.38 -6.02
N PRO A 129 12.19 -5.00 -6.06
CA PRO A 129 12.88 -5.28 -7.31
C PRO A 129 12.07 -6.26 -8.17
N MET A 130 11.65 -5.80 -9.34
CA MET A 130 10.93 -6.56 -10.35
C MET A 130 11.00 -5.79 -11.68
N SER A 131 10.76 -6.47 -12.80
CA SER A 131 10.69 -5.84 -14.11
C SER A 131 9.49 -4.87 -14.21
N ILE A 132 9.51 -4.00 -15.21
CA ILE A 132 8.41 -3.05 -15.45
C ILE A 132 7.11 -3.82 -15.75
N ASN A 133 7.21 -4.93 -16.48
CA ASN A 133 6.07 -5.76 -16.87
C ASN A 133 5.46 -6.49 -15.67
N GLU A 134 6.30 -7.08 -14.81
CA GLU A 134 5.86 -7.70 -13.56
C GLU A 134 5.12 -6.71 -12.68
N ARG A 135 5.70 -5.52 -12.50
CA ARG A 135 5.07 -4.44 -11.71
C ARG A 135 3.73 -4.03 -12.32
N SER A 136 3.69 -3.83 -13.64
CA SER A 136 2.47 -3.48 -14.37
C SER A 136 1.38 -4.51 -14.14
N ARG A 137 1.69 -5.82 -14.24
CA ARG A 137 0.72 -6.90 -14.00
C ARG A 137 0.21 -6.91 -12.57
N CYS A 138 1.11 -6.79 -11.59
CA CYS A 138 0.72 -6.71 -10.17
C CYS A 138 -0.20 -5.51 -9.90
N VAL A 139 0.12 -4.33 -10.45
CA VAL A 139 -0.71 -3.12 -10.31
C VAL A 139 -2.07 -3.31 -10.98
N ARG A 140 -2.12 -3.81 -12.22
CA ARG A 140 -3.36 -4.10 -12.95
C ARG A 140 -4.27 -5.06 -12.18
N TRP A 141 -3.70 -6.13 -11.62
CA TRP A 141 -4.42 -7.06 -10.75
C TRP A 141 -5.05 -6.39 -9.53
N ARG A 142 -4.30 -5.50 -8.86
CA ARG A 142 -4.76 -4.76 -7.67
C ARG A 142 -5.93 -3.83 -7.97
N ILE A 143 -5.82 -3.03 -9.02
CA ILE A 143 -6.84 -2.05 -9.39
C ILE A 143 -8.06 -2.67 -10.10
N GLY A 144 -8.09 -4.00 -10.21
CA GLY A 144 -9.19 -4.75 -10.84
C GLY A 144 -9.26 -4.57 -12.35
N TRP A 145 -8.16 -4.16 -12.98
CA TRP A 145 -8.11 -3.96 -14.42
C TRP A 145 -7.66 -5.26 -15.08
N LEU A 146 -8.65 -6.07 -15.47
CA LEU A 146 -8.43 -7.10 -16.48
C LEU A 146 -8.49 -6.39 -17.84
N PRO A 147 -7.41 -6.44 -18.62
CA PRO A 147 -7.37 -5.67 -19.85
C PRO A 147 -8.35 -6.28 -20.87
N GLY A 148 -9.22 -5.45 -21.44
CA GLY A 148 -10.33 -5.87 -22.32
C GLY A 148 -11.71 -5.33 -21.92
N GLY A 149 -11.90 -4.87 -20.66
CA GLY A 149 -13.08 -4.12 -20.19
C GLY A 149 -14.39 -4.92 -20.08
N LYS A 150 -14.65 -5.83 -21.01
CA LYS A 150 -15.76 -6.79 -21.02
C LYS A 150 -15.18 -8.20 -20.83
N PRO A 151 -15.81 -9.06 -20.00
CA PRO A 151 -15.42 -10.46 -19.92
C PRO A 151 -15.47 -11.10 -21.31
N LYS A 152 -14.33 -11.60 -21.80
CA LYS A 152 -14.25 -12.39 -23.03
C LYS A 152 -14.33 -13.88 -22.66
N PRO A 153 -14.81 -14.77 -23.55
CA PRO A 153 -14.73 -16.20 -23.32
C PRO A 153 -13.29 -16.64 -23.04
N CYS A 154 -13.12 -17.57 -22.11
CA CYS A 154 -11.77 -18.04 -21.77
C CYS A 154 -11.23 -18.94 -22.89
N PRO A 155 -10.09 -18.62 -23.54
CA PRO A 155 -9.53 -19.45 -24.62
C PRO A 155 -9.08 -20.84 -24.13
N ARG A 156 -8.72 -20.97 -22.85
CA ARG A 156 -8.19 -22.22 -22.28
C ARG A 156 -9.24 -23.28 -22.02
N CYS A 157 -10.42 -22.90 -21.51
CA CYS A 157 -11.48 -23.85 -21.12
C CYS A 157 -12.84 -23.54 -21.77
N ARG A 158 -12.90 -22.54 -22.67
CA ARG A 158 -14.08 -22.14 -23.43
C ARG A 158 -15.29 -21.72 -22.57
N GLU A 159 -15.05 -21.25 -21.35
CA GLU A 159 -16.10 -20.72 -20.47
C GLU A 159 -16.73 -19.46 -21.10
N GLN A 160 -18.05 -19.50 -21.29
CA GLN A 160 -18.84 -18.48 -21.99
C GLN A 160 -19.26 -17.32 -21.08
N LYS A 161 -19.33 -17.54 -19.76
CA LYS A 161 -19.61 -16.48 -18.77
C LYS A 161 -18.47 -15.44 -18.67
N GLY A 162 -17.34 -15.73 -19.32
CA GLY A 162 -16.23 -14.84 -19.54
C GLY A 162 -15.18 -14.84 -18.43
N THR A 163 -14.06 -14.16 -18.68
CA THR A 163 -12.88 -14.11 -17.80
C THR A 163 -13.08 -13.20 -16.58
N VAL A 164 -13.88 -13.65 -15.63
CA VAL A 164 -14.02 -13.03 -14.31
C VAL A 164 -12.99 -13.58 -13.32
N ARG A 165 -12.67 -12.82 -12.27
CA ARG A 165 -11.63 -13.17 -11.27
C ARG A 165 -11.79 -14.58 -10.69
N ASN A 166 -13.00 -14.95 -10.26
CA ASN A 166 -13.29 -16.28 -9.70
C ASN A 166 -13.02 -17.39 -10.73
N HIS A 167 -13.46 -17.19 -11.98
CA HIS A 167 -13.16 -18.12 -13.06
C HIS A 167 -11.65 -18.30 -13.25
N LEU A 168 -10.90 -17.19 -13.28
CA LEU A 168 -9.45 -17.22 -13.49
C LEU A 168 -8.71 -17.92 -12.35
N ILE A 169 -9.18 -17.80 -11.10
CA ILE A 169 -8.62 -18.51 -9.94
C ILE A 169 -8.70 -20.03 -10.14
N HIS A 170 -9.84 -20.54 -10.59
CA HIS A 170 -10.03 -21.97 -10.86
C HIS A 170 -9.32 -22.41 -12.15
N CYS A 171 -9.46 -21.66 -13.24
CA CYS A 171 -8.89 -21.99 -14.56
C CYS A 171 -7.36 -22.07 -14.54
N LEU A 172 -6.71 -21.19 -13.77
CA LEU A 172 -5.25 -21.19 -13.60
C LEU A 172 -4.78 -22.04 -12.43
N ASN A 173 -5.69 -22.73 -11.73
CA ASN A 173 -5.41 -23.53 -10.54
C ASN A 173 -4.51 -22.78 -9.53
N MET A 174 -4.87 -21.53 -9.24
CA MET A 174 -3.99 -20.62 -8.48
C MET A 174 -3.68 -21.15 -7.08
N HIS A 175 -4.62 -21.84 -6.43
CA HIS A 175 -4.43 -22.43 -5.11
C HIS A 175 -3.29 -23.45 -5.07
N ALA A 176 -3.30 -24.40 -6.01
CA ALA A 176 -2.25 -25.41 -6.08
C ALA A 176 -0.88 -24.78 -6.42
N ARG A 177 -0.85 -23.88 -7.41
CA ARG A 177 0.39 -23.20 -7.85
C ARG A 177 1.02 -22.35 -6.76
N LEU A 178 0.20 -21.68 -5.95
CA LEU A 178 0.66 -20.84 -4.84
C LEU A 178 0.82 -21.62 -3.53
N LYS A 179 0.45 -22.90 -3.48
CA LYS A 179 0.45 -23.73 -2.26
C LYS A 179 -0.39 -23.10 -1.13
N ILE A 180 -1.59 -22.63 -1.48
CA ILE A 180 -2.53 -21.92 -0.59
C ILE A 180 -3.82 -22.73 -0.46
N SER A 181 -4.42 -22.76 0.74
CA SER A 181 -5.71 -23.41 1.00
C SER A 181 -6.84 -22.89 0.08
N ASN A 182 -7.72 -23.79 -0.35
CA ASN A 182 -8.90 -23.50 -1.17
C ASN A 182 -9.96 -22.64 -0.47
N HIS A 183 -9.87 -22.45 0.86
CA HIS A 183 -10.78 -21.59 1.61
C HIS A 183 -10.52 -20.08 1.40
N ILE A 184 -9.37 -19.71 0.82
CA ILE A 184 -9.03 -18.31 0.56
C ILE A 184 -9.68 -17.85 -0.75
N GLU A 185 -10.69 -16.99 -0.68
CA GLU A 185 -11.45 -16.57 -1.87
C GLU A 185 -10.57 -15.98 -3.00
N ASP A 186 -9.52 -15.24 -2.65
CA ASP A 186 -8.59 -14.61 -3.61
C ASP A 186 -7.13 -14.92 -3.24
N PRO A 187 -6.57 -16.04 -3.73
CA PRO A 187 -5.23 -16.50 -3.34
C PRO A 187 -4.14 -15.53 -3.82
N LEU A 188 -4.33 -14.86 -4.95
CA LEU A 188 -3.34 -13.94 -5.52
C LEU A 188 -3.31 -12.60 -4.75
N SER A 189 -4.46 -12.02 -4.39
CA SER A 189 -4.45 -10.86 -3.48
C SER A 189 -3.89 -11.21 -2.11
N TRP A 190 -4.23 -12.40 -1.60
CA TRP A 190 -3.75 -12.87 -0.30
C TRP A 190 -2.23 -12.95 -0.25
N ILE A 191 -1.59 -13.50 -1.29
CA ILE A 191 -0.12 -13.58 -1.33
C ILE A 191 0.51 -12.20 -1.54
N LEU A 192 -0.04 -11.37 -2.43
CA LEU A 192 0.47 -10.00 -2.64
C LEU A 192 0.40 -9.14 -1.37
N ASN A 193 -0.62 -9.34 -0.53
CA ASN A 193 -0.75 -8.68 0.77
C ASN A 193 0.32 -9.12 1.78
N ARG A 194 1.01 -10.22 1.54
CA ARG A 194 2.07 -10.76 2.41
C ARG A 194 3.47 -10.44 1.93
N LEU A 195 3.63 -9.80 0.74
CA LEU A 195 4.96 -9.43 0.23
C LEU A 195 5.78 -8.69 1.31
N PRO A 196 7.08 -9.01 1.39
CA PRO A 196 7.95 -8.46 2.42
C PRO A 196 8.08 -6.95 2.27
N LYS A 197 8.06 -6.22 3.39
CA LYS A 197 8.28 -4.76 3.41
C LYS A 197 9.75 -4.36 3.46
N THR A 198 10.60 -5.31 3.82
CA THR A 198 12.05 -5.19 3.92
C THR A 198 12.63 -6.57 3.64
N ARG A 199 13.91 -6.65 3.29
CA ARG A 199 14.57 -7.95 3.06
C ARG A 199 14.39 -8.84 4.29
N PRO A 200 13.76 -10.03 4.17
CA PRO A 200 13.56 -10.90 5.32
C PRO A 200 14.89 -11.36 5.91
N ARG A 201 15.03 -11.27 7.24
CA ARG A 201 16.23 -11.76 7.94
C ARG A 201 16.27 -13.29 8.02
N ARG A 202 15.11 -13.93 8.20
CA ARG A 202 15.00 -15.38 8.36
C ARG A 202 15.17 -16.09 7.01
N SER A 203 16.06 -17.09 6.96
CA SER A 203 16.30 -17.94 5.79
C SER A 203 15.01 -18.59 5.29
N ASN A 204 14.20 -19.19 6.17
CA ASN A 204 12.95 -19.86 5.78
C ASN A 204 11.97 -18.91 5.06
N THR A 205 11.87 -17.65 5.51
CA THR A 205 11.03 -16.65 4.85
C THR A 205 11.57 -16.28 3.47
N ARG A 206 12.90 -16.15 3.32
CA ARG A 206 13.53 -15.93 2.01
C ARG A 206 13.25 -17.09 1.06
N HIS A 207 13.50 -18.33 1.48
CA HIS A 207 13.25 -19.53 0.68
C HIS A 207 11.78 -19.66 0.26
N TYR A 208 10.84 -19.37 1.17
CA TYR A 208 9.42 -19.32 0.84
C TYR A 208 9.14 -18.35 -0.31
N TRP A 209 9.63 -17.10 -0.22
CA TRP A 209 9.40 -16.12 -1.28
C TRP A 209 10.16 -16.45 -2.57
N CYS A 210 11.35 -17.03 -2.50
CA CYS A 210 12.07 -17.50 -3.68
C CYS A 210 11.31 -18.61 -4.43
N SER A 211 10.56 -19.47 -3.72
CA SER A 211 9.73 -20.50 -4.35
C SER A 211 8.39 -19.95 -4.86
N ILE A 212 7.75 -19.04 -4.10
CA ILE A 212 6.39 -18.58 -4.41
C ILE A 212 6.36 -17.44 -5.43
N TRP A 213 7.34 -16.54 -5.42
CA TRP A 213 7.32 -15.37 -6.28
C TRP A 213 7.35 -15.70 -7.78
N PRO A 214 8.18 -16.63 -8.28
CA PRO A 214 8.13 -17.04 -9.68
C PRO A 214 6.75 -17.58 -10.09
N ALA A 215 6.09 -18.34 -9.22
CA ALA A 215 4.74 -18.83 -9.46
C ALA A 215 3.71 -17.68 -9.56
N VAL A 216 3.84 -16.64 -8.73
CA VAL A 216 3.04 -15.40 -8.83
C VAL A 216 3.25 -14.73 -10.18
N CYS A 217 4.50 -14.55 -10.61
CA CYS A 217 4.82 -13.91 -11.90
C CYS A 217 4.26 -14.71 -13.08
N LEU A 218 4.37 -16.04 -13.06
CA LEU A 218 3.83 -16.92 -14.10
C LEU A 218 2.30 -16.88 -14.16
N ILE A 219 1.60 -16.88 -13.01
CA ILE A 219 0.14 -16.73 -12.97
C ILE A 219 -0.27 -15.40 -13.61
N LEU A 220 0.43 -14.31 -13.28
CA LEU A 220 0.17 -12.98 -13.82
C LEU A 220 0.45 -12.87 -15.32
N ASP A 221 1.43 -13.61 -15.82
CA ASP A 221 1.73 -13.74 -17.25
C ASP A 221 0.63 -14.54 -17.98
N ASP A 222 0.24 -15.70 -17.45
CA ASP A 222 -0.86 -16.52 -18.00
C ASP A 222 -2.17 -15.73 -18.06
N LEU A 223 -2.44 -14.90 -17.05
CA LEU A 223 -3.58 -13.99 -17.02
C LEU A 223 -3.55 -13.01 -18.19
N GLU A 224 -2.40 -12.44 -18.50
CA GLU A 224 -2.24 -11.52 -19.62
C GLU A 224 -2.45 -12.24 -20.95
N ASN A 225 -1.86 -13.42 -21.13
CA ASN A 225 -2.02 -14.25 -22.33
C ASN A 225 -3.48 -14.68 -22.57
N ILE A 226 -4.21 -14.99 -21.50
CA ILE A 226 -5.66 -15.30 -21.58
C ILE A 226 -6.48 -14.09 -22.05
N GLN A 227 -6.11 -12.87 -21.65
CA GLN A 227 -6.83 -11.66 -22.04
C GLN A 227 -6.43 -11.12 -23.42
N HIS A 228 -5.19 -11.34 -23.82
CA HIS A 228 -4.61 -10.91 -25.09
C HIS A 228 -3.90 -12.06 -25.81
N PRO A 229 -4.66 -13.02 -26.39
CA PRO A 229 -4.06 -14.11 -27.15
C PRO A 229 -3.28 -13.62 -28.38
N GLU A 230 -3.62 -12.43 -28.86
CA GLU A 230 -3.10 -11.78 -30.07
C GLU A 230 -1.81 -10.99 -29.78
N TYR A 231 -1.45 -10.84 -28.50
CA TYR A 231 -0.24 -10.16 -28.09
C TYR A 231 0.89 -11.17 -27.99
N GLU A 232 1.96 -10.98 -28.77
CA GLU A 232 3.15 -11.81 -28.63
C GLU A 232 3.69 -11.73 -27.19
N PRO A 233 3.96 -12.87 -26.53
CA PRO A 233 4.46 -12.86 -25.17
C PRO A 233 5.76 -12.06 -25.10
N GLN A 234 5.76 -10.94 -24.37
CA GLN A 234 6.98 -10.17 -24.12
C GLN A 234 8.05 -10.96 -23.35
N SER A 235 7.70 -12.12 -22.78
CA SER A 235 8.64 -13.09 -22.23
C SER A 235 9.65 -13.60 -23.25
N ILE A 236 9.34 -13.52 -24.55
CA ILE A 236 10.27 -13.86 -25.64
C ILE A 236 11.47 -12.89 -25.70
N TYR A 237 11.29 -11.64 -25.24
CA TYR A 237 12.31 -10.58 -25.31
C TYR A 237 13.01 -10.30 -23.96
N SER A 238 12.68 -11.05 -22.90
CA SER A 238 13.29 -10.89 -21.58
C SER A 238 14.30 -11.99 -21.32
N GLU A 239 15.58 -11.63 -21.17
CA GLU A 239 16.65 -12.58 -20.82
C GLU A 239 16.44 -13.19 -19.41
N ASP A 240 15.78 -12.43 -18.52
CA ASP A 240 15.52 -12.84 -17.14
C ASP A 240 14.28 -13.75 -17.03
N PRO A 241 14.37 -14.91 -16.33
CA PRO A 241 13.21 -15.71 -15.97
C PRO A 241 12.18 -14.93 -15.11
N PRO A 242 10.89 -15.30 -15.13
CA PRO A 242 9.86 -14.67 -14.31
C PRO A 242 10.23 -14.66 -12.82
N GLY A 243 10.23 -13.48 -12.22
CA GLY A 243 10.52 -13.22 -10.82
C GLY A 243 12.01 -13.10 -10.48
N HIS A 244 12.92 -13.23 -11.45
CA HIS A 244 14.36 -13.30 -11.23
C HIS A 244 14.91 -12.18 -10.34
N ARG A 245 14.55 -10.92 -10.61
CA ARG A 245 15.07 -9.75 -9.88
C ARG A 245 14.72 -9.76 -8.38
N LEU A 246 13.51 -10.18 -8.02
CA LEU A 246 13.15 -10.27 -6.60
C LEU A 246 13.87 -11.43 -5.93
N VAL A 247 13.97 -12.57 -6.60
CA VAL A 247 14.68 -13.76 -6.09
C VAL A 247 16.15 -13.41 -5.85
N GLN A 248 16.81 -12.77 -6.80
CA GLN A 248 18.19 -12.31 -6.66
C GLN A 248 18.34 -11.36 -5.45
N TRP A 249 17.45 -10.37 -5.31
CA TRP A 249 17.46 -9.46 -4.17
C TRP A 249 17.22 -10.15 -2.82
N LEU A 250 16.44 -11.24 -2.78
CA LEU A 250 16.24 -12.04 -1.57
C LEU A 250 17.46 -12.89 -1.23
N SER A 251 18.15 -13.42 -2.24
CA SER A 251 19.31 -14.30 -2.08
C SER A 251 20.60 -13.57 -1.74
N GLN A 252 20.74 -12.30 -2.11
CA GLN A 252 21.89 -11.48 -1.71
C GLN A 252 21.99 -11.37 -0.18
N GLU A 253 23.09 -11.86 0.39
CA GLU A 253 23.42 -11.62 1.79
C GLU A 253 23.66 -10.13 2.01
N SER A 254 23.15 -9.59 3.13
CA SER A 254 23.60 -8.27 3.57
C SER A 254 25.07 -8.43 3.92
N THR A 255 25.97 -7.96 3.07
CA THR A 255 27.38 -7.80 3.41
C THR A 255 27.43 -6.91 4.65
N ALA A 256 27.61 -7.52 5.81
CA ALA A 256 28.06 -6.79 6.98
C ALA A 256 29.42 -6.21 6.60
N ILE A 257 29.54 -4.89 6.70
CA ILE A 257 30.83 -4.21 6.61
C ILE A 257 31.76 -4.91 7.62
N PRO A 258 32.91 -5.46 7.21
CA PRO A 258 33.84 -6.02 8.18
C PRO A 258 34.27 -4.88 9.10
N SER A 259 34.02 -5.03 10.40
CA SER A 259 34.55 -4.15 11.44
C SER A 259 36.06 -4.03 11.24
N PRO A 260 36.64 -2.82 11.31
CA PRO A 260 38.09 -2.67 11.23
C PRO A 260 38.69 -3.47 12.38
N SER A 261 39.53 -4.43 12.03
CA SER A 261 40.30 -5.21 12.97
C SER A 261 41.24 -4.27 13.70
N ASP A 262 41.26 -4.35 15.03
CA ASP A 262 42.28 -3.75 15.89
C ASP A 262 43.67 -4.22 15.45
N SER A 263 44.35 -3.41 14.65
CA SER A 263 45.80 -3.48 14.49
C SER A 263 46.46 -2.59 15.55
N SER A 264 46.41 -3.03 16.80
CA SER A 264 47.35 -2.57 17.83
C SER A 264 48.66 -3.35 17.63
N GLN A 265 49.52 -2.86 16.74
CA GLN A 265 50.93 -3.26 16.75
C GLN A 265 51.71 -2.32 17.67
N THR A 266 52.18 -2.93 18.76
CA THR A 266 53.33 -2.56 19.55
C THR A 266 54.50 -2.07 18.70
N ALA A 267 55.05 -0.90 19.03
CA ALA A 267 56.42 -0.54 18.70
C ALA A 267 57.03 0.26 19.86
N SER A 268 57.76 -0.44 20.71
CA SER A 268 58.75 0.13 21.61
C SER A 268 59.94 0.63 20.78
N ARG A 269 60.31 1.90 20.96
CA ARG A 269 61.68 2.36 21.22
C ARG A 269 61.68 3.85 21.51
#